data_AF-X1UUH1-F1
#
_entry.id   AF-X1UUH1-F1
#
_cell.length_a   1.000
_cell.length_b   1.000
_cell.length_c   1.000
_cell.angle_alpha   90.00
_cell.angle_beta   90.00
_cell.angle_gamma   90.00
#
_symmetry.space_group_name_H-M   'P 1'
#
loop_
_entity.id
_entity.type
_entity.pdbx_description
1 polymer ?
#
loop_
_entity_poly.entity_id
_entity_poly.type
_entity_poly.pdbx_seq_one_letter_code
_entity_poly.pdbx_strand_id
1 'polypeptide(L)' 'GEKLKNTGNQDLINIWRKLQTSDHLYYVSTKGFKDGAVHAYFSHYDNPYDGFINYMNILQDLKQKII' A
#
# COMPACT_ATOMS: atom_id res chain seq x y z
N GLY A 1 -9.55 -7.67 -5.45
CA GLY A 1 -9.73 -8.77 -4.48
C GLY A 1 -10.16 -10.07 -5.14
N GLU A 2 -11.39 -10.18 -5.64
CA GLU A 2 -11.92 -11.44 -6.22
C GLU A 2 -11.11 -11.95 -7.41
N LYS A 3 -10.83 -11.07 -8.39
CA LYS A 3 -9.98 -11.41 -9.56
C LYS A 3 -8.63 -12.02 -9.17
N LEU A 4 -8.00 -11.52 -8.09
CA LEU A 4 -6.74 -12.05 -7.55
C LEU A 4 -6.89 -13.43 -6.92
N LYS A 5 -8.02 -13.72 -6.27
CA LYS A 5 -8.28 -15.05 -5.71
C LYS A 5 -8.46 -16.07 -6.83
N ASN A 6 -9.11 -15.66 -7.93
CA ASN A 6 -9.37 -16.53 -9.08
C ASN A 6 -8.10 -16.91 -9.85
N THR A 7 -6.99 -16.16 -9.74
CA THR A 7 -5.72 -16.55 -10.37
C THR A 7 -5.08 -17.76 -9.71
N GLY A 8 -5.44 -18.10 -8.46
CA GLY A 8 -4.78 -19.13 -7.66
C GLY A 8 -3.30 -18.84 -7.34
N ASN A 9 -2.78 -17.68 -7.75
CA ASN A 9 -1.38 -17.32 -7.57
C ASN A 9 -1.17 -16.80 -6.15
N GLN A 10 -0.56 -17.63 -5.30
CA GLN A 10 -0.37 -17.34 -3.89
C GLN A 10 0.50 -16.10 -3.66
N ASP A 11 1.45 -15.79 -4.54
CA ASP A 11 2.31 -14.62 -4.43
C ASP A 11 1.53 -13.33 -4.66
N LEU A 12 0.71 -13.28 -5.71
CA LEU A 12 -0.14 -12.11 -6.00
C LEU A 12 -1.17 -11.88 -4.89
N ILE A 13 -1.72 -12.96 -4.33
CA ILE A 13 -2.65 -12.91 -3.18
C ILE A 13 -1.93 -12.37 -1.93
N ASN A 14 -0.70 -12.79 -1.69
CA ASN A 14 0.09 -12.33 -0.55
C ASN A 14 0.48 -10.85 -0.70
N ILE A 15 0.86 -10.40 -1.90
CA ILE A 15 1.12 -8.99 -2.21
C ILE A 15 -0.15 -8.17 -1.94
N TRP A 16 -1.30 -8.62 -2.46
CA TRP A 16 -2.58 -7.95 -2.23
C TRP A 16 -2.92 -7.82 -0.74
N ARG A 17 -2.71 -8.88 0.05
CA ARG A 17 -2.94 -8.83 1.50
C ARG A 17 -2.07 -7.79 2.20
N LYS A 18 -0.79 -7.70 1.84
CA LYS A 18 0.13 -6.70 2.39
C LYS A 18 -0.32 -5.27 2.04
N LEU A 19 -0.75 -5.03 0.81
CA LEU A 19 -1.26 -3.71 0.41
C LEU A 19 -2.48 -3.23 1.21
N GLN A 20 -3.21 -4.14 1.88
CA GLN A 20 -4.37 -3.76 2.71
C GLN A 20 -3.99 -3.34 4.14
N THR A 21 -2.72 -3.38 4.54
CA THR A 21 -2.32 -2.94 5.88
C THR A 21 -2.51 -1.44 6.04
N SER A 22 -3.08 -1.02 7.17
CA SER A 22 -3.40 0.38 7.46
C SER A 22 -2.19 1.32 7.41
N ASP A 23 -0.99 0.81 7.72
CA ASP A 23 0.26 1.61 7.72
C ASP A 23 0.49 2.31 6.39
N HIS A 24 0.15 1.67 5.26
CA HIS A 24 0.23 2.31 3.95
C HIS A 24 -0.66 3.55 3.86
N LEU A 25 -1.87 3.51 4.42
CA LEU A 25 -2.78 4.66 4.43
C LEU A 25 -2.27 5.77 5.35
N TYR A 26 -1.55 5.43 6.42
CA TYR A 26 -0.90 6.42 7.28
C TYR A 26 0.30 7.07 6.57
N TYR A 27 1.13 6.29 5.89
CA TYR A 27 2.30 6.81 5.18
C TYR A 27 1.95 7.77 4.04
N VAL A 28 0.80 7.60 3.40
CA VAL A 28 0.34 8.48 2.31
C VAL A 28 -0.60 9.59 2.78
N SER A 29 -0.84 9.69 4.09
CA SER A 29 -1.76 10.67 4.65
C SER A 29 -1.09 12.03 4.83
N THR A 30 -1.81 13.09 4.47
CA THR A 30 -1.46 14.48 4.85
C THR A 30 -2.08 14.88 6.19
N LYS A 31 -2.81 13.98 6.84
CA LYS A 31 -3.55 14.25 8.07
C LYS A 31 -2.64 14.18 9.30
N GLY A 32 -2.24 15.35 9.81
CA GLY A 32 -1.34 15.51 10.98
C GLY A 32 -2.00 15.47 12.36
N PHE A 33 -2.94 14.55 12.63
CA PHE A 33 -3.48 14.39 14.00
C PHE A 33 -2.53 13.55 14.87
N LYS A 34 -2.68 13.61 16.21
CA LYS A 34 -1.78 12.97 17.19
C LYS A 34 -1.40 11.50 16.90
N ASP A 35 -2.34 10.67 16.42
CA ASP A 35 -2.05 9.27 16.03
C ASP A 35 -1.22 9.17 14.74
N GLY A 36 -1.40 10.10 13.80
CA GLY A 36 -0.62 10.17 12.56
C GLY A 36 0.86 10.49 12.79
N ALA A 37 1.19 11.19 13.88
CA ALA A 37 2.57 11.50 14.24
C ALA A 37 3.38 10.26 14.64
N VAL A 38 2.74 9.26 15.27
CA VAL A 38 3.41 8.01 15.64
C VAL A 38 3.79 7.23 14.38
N HIS A 39 2.87 7.14 13.40
CA HIS A 39 3.16 6.46 12.14
C HIS A 39 4.14 7.23 11.24
N ALA A 40 4.17 8.57 11.32
CA ALA A 40 5.19 9.37 10.64
C ALA A 40 6.61 9.04 11.13
N TYR A 41 6.78 8.70 12.42
CA TYR A 41 8.07 8.28 12.97
C TYR A 41 8.56 6.94 12.39
N PHE A 42 7.64 6.05 12.02
CA PHE A 42 7.95 4.73 11.43
C PHE A 42 7.83 4.72 9.90
N SER A 43 7.53 5.87 9.28
CA SER A 43 7.49 5.97 7.83
C SER A 43 8.89 5.88 7.26
N HIS A 44 9.05 5.06 6.22
CA HIS A 44 10.30 4.96 5.46
C HIS A 44 10.36 5.98 4.31
N TYR A 45 9.35 6.85 4.20
CA TYR A 45 9.26 7.90 3.18
C TYR A 45 9.46 9.27 3.81
N ASP A 46 10.17 10.14 3.08
CA ASP A 46 10.45 11.52 3.50
C ASP A 46 9.17 12.38 3.57
N ASN A 47 8.19 12.08 2.73
CA ASN A 47 6.88 12.75 2.74
C ASN A 47 5.76 11.85 2.20
N PRO A 48 4.48 12.21 2.44
CA PRO A 48 3.34 11.40 2.01
C PRO A 48 3.18 11.26 0.49
N TYR A 49 3.72 12.20 -0.29
CA TYR A 49 3.68 12.15 -1.74
C TYR A 49 4.57 11.02 -2.28
N ASP A 50 5.78 10.86 -1.76
CA ASP A 50 6.67 9.76 -2.15
C ASP A 50 6.08 8.39 -1.80
N GLY A 51 5.48 8.29 -0.60
CA GLY A 51 4.73 7.10 -0.19
C GLY A 51 3.57 6.79 -1.13
N PHE A 52 2.83 7.83 -1.55
CA PHE A 52 1.69 7.68 -2.47
C PHE A 52 2.15 7.19 -3.84
N ILE A 53 3.19 7.79 -4.41
CA ILE A 53 3.74 7.38 -5.71
C ILE A 53 4.17 5.91 -5.66
N ASN A 54 4.90 5.49 -4.63
CA ASN A 54 5.34 4.10 -4.52
C ASN A 54 4.15 3.12 -4.36
N TYR A 55 3.18 3.45 -3.49
CA TYR A 55 1.99 2.64 -3.31
C TYR A 55 1.20 2.46 -4.61
N MET A 56 1.02 3.55 -5.37
CA MET A 56 0.30 3.52 -6.65
C MET A 56 1.06 2.74 -7.73
N ASN A 57 2.39 2.84 -7.77
CA ASN A 57 3.21 2.04 -8.69
C ASN A 57 3.07 0.53 -8.41
N ILE A 58 3.13 0.12 -7.14
CA ILE A 58 2.96 -1.29 -6.76
C ILE A 58 1.55 -1.78 -7.08
N LEU A 59 0.52 -0.96 -6.81
CA LEU A 59 -0.86 -1.31 -7.13
C LEU A 59 -1.07 -1.47 -8.64
N GLN A 60 -0.44 -0.62 -9.45
CA GLN A 60 -0.50 -0.69 -10.91
C GLN A 60 0.24 -1.91 -11.47
N ASP A 61 1.44 -2.22 -10.95
CA ASP A 61 2.17 -3.46 -11.29
C ASP A 61 1.36 -4.71 -10.94
N LEU A 62 0.76 -4.75 -9.74
CA LEU A 62 -0.12 -5.85 -9.34
C LEU A 62 -1.32 -5.97 -10.27
N LYS A 63 -1.92 -4.85 -10.69
CA LYS A 63 -3.04 -4.84 -11.65
C LYS A 63 -2.62 -5.40 -13.01
N GLN A 64 -1.43 -5.06 -13.50
CA GLN A 64 -0.90 -5.58 -14.77
C GLN A 64 -0.65 -7.08 -14.72
N LYS A 65 -0.22 -7.63 -13.57
CA LYS A 65 0.01 -9.07 -13.38
C LYS A 65 -1.27 -9.93 -13.32
N ILE A 66 -2.44 -9.30 -13.17
CA ILE A 66 -3.74 -9.99 -13.13
C ILE A 66 -4.39 -10.09 -14.53
N ILE A 67 -4.03 -9.17 -15.45
CA ILE A 67 -4.56 -9.11 -16.83
C ILE A 67 -3.81 -10.12 -17.69
#